data_AF-A0A7X0L3E6-F1
#
_entry.id   AF-A0A7X0L3E6-F1
#
_cell.length_a   1.000
_cell.length_b   1.000
_cell.length_c   1.000
_cell.angle_alpha   90.00
_cell.angle_beta   90.00
_cell.angle_gamma   90.00
#
_symmetry.space_group_name_H-M   'P 1'
#
loop_
_entity.id
_entity.type
_entity.pdbx_description
1 polymer ?
#
loop_
_entity_poly.entity_id
_entity_poly.type
_entity_poly.pdbx_seq_one_letter_code
_entity_poly.pdbx_strand_id
1 'polypeptide(L)'
;MRARITAAAAHLPDRTVSSAEVEARVAAESAGYRPHPTIVERMTGIRARHVMRDDEQASDLAVAAARRVLADRAVEPAGLDLLVFGSASQDLVEPATAHIVAAKLGATCPVFDVKNACNSFLNGLQMADALIRTGQHERVLVCTGESPSRAIRWNVRDRAQFVDAFAGYTLSDGGAAMLVEAAPDGGIFYRDFAAVSAAWEVGTLPGGGSMHPRDPEFTYFSGDGRRLKDAFLATGPEIFTTALTKTGLTWDDFAVVGVHQVTLPYLETLRAILGVPPDRLVVTLPDHGNVASASLPLQIATALAEGRCGPGDRIALIGLAGGVSLGVMFAEL
;
A
#
# COMPACT_ATOMS: atom_id res chain seq x y z
N MET A 1 8.91 -6.43 -25.48
CA MET A 1 8.62 -5.15 -24.79
C MET A 1 8.98 -5.29 -23.31
N ARG A 2 9.39 -4.18 -22.68
CA ARG A 2 9.49 -3.99 -21.23
C ARG A 2 8.23 -3.26 -20.75
N ALA A 3 7.93 -3.39 -19.46
CA ALA A 3 6.82 -2.67 -18.84
C ALA A 3 7.39 -1.48 -18.04
N ARG A 4 7.17 -0.25 -18.53
CA ARG A 4 7.70 0.97 -17.91
C ARG A 4 6.61 1.69 -17.14
N ILE A 5 6.93 2.14 -15.94
CA ILE A 5 6.05 3.01 -15.15
C ILE A 5 6.21 4.42 -15.67
N THR A 6 5.26 4.93 -16.44
CA THR A 6 5.40 6.22 -17.15
C THR A 6 4.76 7.40 -16.42
N ALA A 7 3.89 7.11 -15.44
CA ALA A 7 3.32 8.11 -14.54
C ALA A 7 2.89 7.45 -13.22
N ALA A 8 2.93 8.22 -12.14
CA ALA A 8 2.48 7.81 -10.82
C ALA A 8 1.81 8.99 -10.12
N ALA A 9 0.67 8.76 -9.49
CA ALA A 9 0.01 9.78 -8.67
C ALA A 9 -0.66 9.16 -7.44
N ALA A 10 -0.85 9.97 -6.42
CA ALA A 10 -1.61 9.64 -5.23
C ALA A 10 -2.71 10.67 -4.97
N HIS A 11 -3.72 10.25 -4.22
CA HIS A 11 -4.79 11.07 -3.70
C HIS A 11 -5.00 10.72 -2.23
N LEU A 12 -4.96 11.73 -1.36
CA LEU A 12 -5.17 11.58 0.06
C LEU A 12 -6.40 12.42 0.44
N PRO A 13 -7.35 11.90 1.22
CA PRO A 13 -8.48 12.67 1.73
C PRO A 13 -8.03 13.93 2.48
N ASP A 14 -8.78 15.04 2.34
CA ASP A 14 -8.43 16.31 2.98
C ASP A 14 -8.54 16.25 4.52
N ARG A 15 -9.46 15.45 5.03
CA ARG A 15 -9.65 15.29 6.47
C ARG A 15 -8.50 14.49 7.06
N THR A 16 -7.78 15.12 7.98
CA THR A 16 -6.77 14.46 8.80
C THR A 16 -7.29 14.22 10.22
N VAL A 17 -6.80 13.15 10.84
CA VAL A 17 -7.03 12.81 12.25
C VAL A 17 -5.67 12.66 12.92
N SER A 18 -5.41 13.45 13.96
CA SER A 18 -4.18 13.37 14.72
C SER A 18 -4.14 12.16 15.67
N SER A 19 -2.95 11.76 16.09
CA SER A 19 -2.79 10.72 17.12
C SER A 19 -3.46 11.10 18.45
N ALA A 20 -3.49 12.39 18.81
CA ALA A 20 -4.22 12.88 19.98
C ALA A 20 -5.74 12.73 19.82
N GLU A 21 -6.28 12.99 18.62
CA GLU A 21 -7.71 12.77 18.34
C GLU A 21 -8.09 11.30 18.37
N VAL A 22 -7.20 10.39 17.91
CA VAL A 22 -7.42 8.95 18.06
C VAL A 22 -7.58 8.58 19.53
N GLU A 23 -6.66 9.03 20.39
CA GLU A 23 -6.70 8.75 21.83
C GLU A 23 -7.95 9.35 22.50
N ALA A 24 -8.30 10.58 22.14
CA ALA A 24 -9.48 11.27 22.65
C ALA A 24 -10.77 10.54 22.25
N ARG A 25 -10.87 10.09 20.99
CA ARG A 25 -12.03 9.35 20.49
C ARG A 25 -12.16 8.00 21.20
N VAL A 26 -11.07 7.24 21.32
CA VAL A 26 -11.08 5.98 22.08
C VAL A 26 -11.52 6.22 23.52
N ALA A 27 -10.99 7.25 24.19
CA ALA A 27 -11.36 7.59 25.57
C ALA A 27 -12.81 8.10 25.74
N ALA A 28 -13.42 8.62 24.68
CA ALA A 28 -14.81 9.07 24.67
C ALA A 28 -15.80 7.93 24.41
N GLU A 29 -15.44 6.99 23.52
CA GLU A 29 -16.30 5.88 23.13
C GLU A 29 -16.15 4.65 24.03
N SER A 30 -15.04 4.53 24.77
CA SER A 30 -14.75 3.38 25.65
C SER A 30 -15.07 3.66 27.11
N ALA A 31 -16.01 2.90 27.68
CA ALA A 31 -16.37 3.05 29.10
C ALA A 31 -15.31 2.47 30.06
N GLY A 32 -14.63 1.40 29.67
CA GLY A 32 -13.73 0.61 30.52
C GLY A 32 -12.24 0.92 30.39
N TYR A 33 -11.84 1.82 29.47
CA TYR A 33 -10.44 2.08 29.20
C TYR A 33 -10.21 3.51 28.71
N ARG A 34 -9.08 4.10 29.11
CA ARG A 34 -8.58 5.37 28.60
C ARG A 34 -7.11 5.18 28.19
N PRO A 35 -6.75 5.43 26.92
CA PRO A 35 -5.36 5.39 26.48
C PRO A 35 -4.53 6.41 27.27
N HIS A 36 -3.26 6.08 27.52
CA HIS A 36 -2.32 7.08 28.01
C HIS A 36 -2.12 8.15 26.93
N PRO A 37 -2.09 9.45 27.27
CA PRO A 37 -1.81 10.50 26.30
C PRO A 37 -0.51 10.23 25.52
N THR A 38 -0.49 10.59 24.24
CA THR A 38 0.64 10.43 23.31
C THR A 38 1.12 8.99 23.09
N ILE A 39 0.38 7.97 23.53
CA ILE A 39 0.76 6.58 23.31
C ILE A 39 0.79 6.21 21.82
N VAL A 40 -0.16 6.72 21.03
CA VAL A 40 -0.27 6.39 19.61
C VAL A 40 0.93 6.95 18.86
N GLU A 41 1.23 8.24 19.01
CA GLU A 41 2.39 8.86 18.35
C GLU A 41 3.71 8.28 18.83
N ARG A 42 3.90 8.09 20.15
CA ARG A 42 5.17 7.54 20.67
C ARG A 42 5.47 6.13 20.19
N MET A 43 4.46 5.27 20.04
CA MET A 43 4.68 3.89 19.62
C MET A 43 4.73 3.74 18.10
N THR A 44 4.09 4.63 17.35
CA THR A 44 3.97 4.50 15.88
C THR A 44 4.86 5.46 15.11
N GLY A 45 5.19 6.62 15.67
CA GLY A 45 5.82 7.74 14.98
C GLY A 45 4.86 8.53 14.08
N ILE A 46 3.56 8.21 14.08
CA ILE A 46 2.56 8.85 13.25
C ILE A 46 1.96 10.04 13.99
N ARG A 47 1.98 11.22 13.37
CA ARG A 47 1.32 12.43 13.87
C ARG A 47 -0.11 12.52 13.39
N ALA A 48 -0.34 12.23 12.10
CA ALA A 48 -1.64 12.31 11.46
C ALA A 48 -1.88 11.16 10.48
N ARG A 49 -3.16 10.86 10.25
CA ARG A 49 -3.64 9.98 9.17
C ARG A 49 -4.78 10.66 8.42
N HIS A 50 -4.99 10.25 7.18
CA HIS A 50 -6.11 10.70 6.36
C HIS A 50 -7.31 9.78 6.57
N VAL A 51 -8.49 10.37 6.62
CA VAL A 51 -9.75 9.64 6.76
C VAL A 51 -10.71 10.12 5.69
N MET A 52 -11.18 9.19 4.86
CA MET A 52 -12.14 9.46 3.81
C MET A 52 -13.48 9.96 4.38
N ARG A 53 -14.28 10.63 3.55
CA ARG A 53 -15.64 11.01 3.92
C ARG A 53 -16.55 9.80 3.97
N ASP A 54 -17.66 9.92 4.70
CA ASP A 54 -18.62 8.83 4.87
C ASP A 54 -19.26 8.39 3.54
N ASP A 55 -19.39 9.32 2.60
CA ASP A 55 -19.98 9.12 1.26
C ASP A 55 -18.97 8.70 0.18
N GLU A 56 -17.68 8.63 0.51
CA GLU A 56 -16.65 8.11 -0.39
C GLU A 56 -16.51 6.58 -0.24
N GLN A 57 -16.03 5.94 -1.31
CA GLN A 57 -15.63 4.53 -1.32
C GLN A 57 -14.15 4.37 -1.72
N ALA A 58 -13.60 3.17 -1.57
CA ALA A 58 -12.24 2.87 -2.00
C ALA A 58 -12.06 3.14 -3.51
N SER A 59 -13.07 2.82 -4.33
CA SER A 59 -13.04 3.15 -5.76
C SER A 59 -12.93 4.66 -6.04
N ASP A 60 -13.52 5.54 -5.22
CA ASP A 60 -13.41 6.99 -5.41
C ASP A 60 -11.99 7.49 -5.25
N LEU A 61 -11.29 7.00 -4.22
CA LEU A 61 -9.90 7.33 -3.97
C LEU A 61 -9.00 6.87 -5.13
N ALA A 62 -9.24 5.67 -5.66
CA ALA A 62 -8.53 5.14 -6.81
C ALA A 62 -8.79 5.96 -8.09
N VAL A 63 -10.04 6.35 -8.34
CA VAL A 63 -10.44 7.18 -9.49
C VAL A 63 -9.76 8.54 -9.42
N ALA A 64 -9.70 9.17 -8.24
CA ALA A 64 -9.04 10.46 -8.06
C ALA A 64 -7.55 10.42 -8.42
N ALA A 65 -6.84 9.36 -8.00
CA ALA A 65 -5.44 9.16 -8.38
C ALA A 65 -5.27 8.79 -9.86
N ALA A 66 -6.11 7.90 -10.39
CA ALA A 66 -6.08 7.46 -11.78
C ALA A 66 -6.29 8.62 -12.76
N ARG A 67 -7.23 9.54 -12.47
CA ARG A 67 -7.47 10.73 -13.31
C ARG A 67 -6.22 11.60 -13.43
N ARG A 68 -5.43 11.75 -12.36
CA ARG A 68 -4.17 12.50 -12.39
C ARG A 68 -3.15 11.83 -13.31
N VAL A 69 -2.93 10.54 -13.13
CA VAL A 69 -2.02 9.74 -13.98
C VAL A 69 -2.40 9.81 -15.46
N LEU A 70 -3.68 9.66 -15.78
CA LEU A 70 -4.17 9.73 -17.16
C LEU A 70 -4.01 11.14 -17.75
N ALA A 71 -4.29 12.18 -16.97
CA ALA A 71 -4.10 13.57 -17.38
C ALA A 71 -2.63 13.90 -17.63
N ASP A 72 -1.71 13.46 -16.75
CA ASP A 72 -0.26 13.68 -16.88
C ASP A 72 0.32 13.06 -18.17
N ARG A 73 -0.34 12.02 -18.70
CA ARG A 73 0.06 11.34 -19.94
C ARG A 73 -0.83 11.66 -21.14
N ALA A 74 -1.83 12.54 -20.97
CA ALA A 74 -2.85 12.84 -21.97
C ALA A 74 -3.48 11.57 -22.57
N VAL A 75 -3.74 10.57 -21.72
CA VAL A 75 -4.35 9.30 -22.10
C VAL A 75 -5.84 9.35 -21.80
N GLU A 76 -6.65 9.17 -22.83
CA GLU A 76 -8.08 8.95 -22.66
C GLU A 76 -8.36 7.58 -22.00
N PRO A 77 -9.33 7.47 -21.08
CA PRO A 77 -9.69 6.20 -20.42
C PRO A 77 -9.97 5.05 -21.40
N ALA A 78 -10.52 5.35 -22.58
CA ALA A 78 -10.79 4.37 -23.64
C ALA A 78 -9.51 3.81 -24.32
N GLY A 79 -8.36 4.47 -24.14
CA GLY A 79 -7.06 4.04 -24.65
C GLY A 79 -6.27 3.16 -23.69
N LEU A 80 -6.89 2.69 -22.59
CA LEU A 80 -6.34 1.66 -21.71
C LEU A 80 -6.68 0.28 -22.28
N ASP A 81 -5.75 -0.67 -22.16
CA ASP A 81 -5.97 -2.06 -22.56
C ASP A 81 -6.40 -2.95 -21.39
N LEU A 82 -6.07 -2.53 -20.16
CA LEU A 82 -6.39 -3.23 -18.93
C LEU A 82 -6.40 -2.27 -17.74
N LEU A 83 -7.32 -2.51 -16.81
CA LEU A 83 -7.32 -1.89 -15.49
C LEU A 83 -7.16 -2.96 -14.40
N VAL A 84 -6.14 -2.83 -13.57
CA VAL A 84 -5.88 -3.69 -12.42
C VAL A 84 -6.13 -2.88 -11.15
N PHE A 85 -7.07 -3.31 -10.33
CA PHE A 85 -7.30 -2.74 -9.00
C PHE A 85 -6.59 -3.59 -7.94
N GLY A 86 -5.42 -3.14 -7.49
CA GLY A 86 -4.59 -3.84 -6.52
C GLY A 86 -4.76 -3.28 -5.11
N SER A 87 -5.78 -3.71 -4.36
CA SER A 87 -6.09 -3.17 -3.03
C SER A 87 -6.38 -4.23 -1.96
N ALA A 88 -6.11 -3.92 -0.69
CA ALA A 88 -6.62 -4.68 0.45
C ALA A 88 -8.11 -4.36 0.72
N SER A 89 -8.51 -3.13 0.44
CA SER A 89 -9.88 -2.63 0.56
C SER A 89 -10.69 -2.94 -0.70
N GLN A 90 -12.01 -2.98 -0.57
CA GLN A 90 -12.93 -3.23 -1.68
C GLN A 90 -14.27 -2.56 -1.38
N ASP A 91 -14.95 -2.08 -2.42
CA ASP A 91 -16.28 -1.48 -2.27
C ASP A 91 -17.33 -2.56 -1.97
N LEU A 92 -17.16 -3.73 -2.58
CA LEU A 92 -18.11 -4.84 -2.57
C LEU A 92 -17.36 -6.17 -2.44
N VAL A 93 -18.07 -7.22 -2.03
CA VAL A 93 -17.59 -8.60 -2.14
C VAL A 93 -17.62 -9.07 -3.60
N GLU A 94 -18.68 -8.70 -4.32
CA GLU A 94 -18.87 -8.95 -5.75
C GLU A 94 -19.77 -7.85 -6.35
N PRO A 95 -19.48 -7.33 -7.57
CA PRO A 95 -18.36 -7.66 -8.44
C PRO A 95 -17.02 -7.05 -7.97
N ALA A 96 -15.96 -7.28 -8.74
CA ALA A 96 -14.65 -6.64 -8.56
C ALA A 96 -14.77 -5.11 -8.54
N THR A 97 -14.05 -4.45 -7.63
CA THR A 97 -14.05 -2.99 -7.46
C THR A 97 -13.50 -2.30 -8.71
N ALA A 98 -12.62 -2.97 -9.47
CA ALA A 98 -12.12 -2.51 -10.76
C ALA A 98 -13.23 -2.15 -11.77
N HIS A 99 -14.39 -2.83 -11.75
CA HIS A 99 -15.53 -2.46 -12.60
C HIS A 99 -16.11 -1.09 -12.24
N ILE A 100 -16.18 -0.78 -10.94
CA ILE A 100 -16.66 0.52 -10.45
C ILE A 100 -15.68 1.61 -10.85
N VAL A 101 -14.37 1.37 -10.68
CA VAL A 101 -13.31 2.31 -11.09
C VAL A 101 -13.39 2.57 -12.60
N ALA A 102 -13.46 1.53 -13.43
CA ALA A 102 -13.55 1.68 -14.88
C ALA A 102 -14.79 2.47 -15.30
N ALA A 103 -15.97 2.16 -14.72
CA ALA A 103 -17.19 2.90 -14.99
C ALA A 103 -17.08 4.39 -14.63
N LYS A 104 -16.50 4.72 -13.46
CA LYS A 104 -16.28 6.11 -13.01
C LYS A 104 -15.25 6.88 -13.83
N LEU A 105 -14.30 6.17 -14.45
CA LEU A 105 -13.33 6.74 -15.39
C LEU A 105 -13.88 6.85 -16.82
N GLY A 106 -14.88 6.04 -17.19
CA GLY A 106 -15.30 5.88 -18.59
C GLY A 106 -14.37 4.95 -19.39
N ALA A 107 -13.61 4.08 -18.71
CA ALA A 107 -12.79 3.06 -19.35
C ALA A 107 -13.66 1.88 -19.81
N THR A 108 -13.32 1.30 -20.96
CA THR A 108 -14.06 0.17 -21.57
C THR A 108 -13.23 -1.10 -21.70
N CYS A 109 -12.03 -1.11 -21.10
CA CYS A 109 -11.12 -2.25 -21.16
C CYS A 109 -11.53 -3.37 -20.19
N PRO A 110 -10.99 -4.59 -20.37
CA PRO A 110 -11.04 -5.63 -19.35
C PRO A 110 -10.50 -5.13 -18.01
N VAL A 111 -11.04 -5.67 -16.92
CA VAL A 111 -10.66 -5.29 -15.57
C VAL A 111 -10.62 -6.49 -14.64
N PHE A 112 -9.80 -6.42 -13.59
CA PHE A 112 -9.85 -7.36 -12.47
C PHE A 112 -9.21 -6.78 -11.21
N ASP A 113 -9.56 -7.37 -10.05
CA ASP A 113 -8.95 -7.06 -8.76
C ASP A 113 -7.78 -8.01 -8.46
N VAL A 114 -6.74 -7.50 -7.81
CA VAL A 114 -5.65 -8.30 -7.22
C VAL A 114 -5.62 -8.00 -5.73
N LYS A 115 -5.74 -9.03 -4.89
CA LYS A 115 -5.78 -8.88 -3.43
C LYS A 115 -4.72 -9.75 -2.75
N ASN A 116 -3.75 -9.07 -2.12
CA ASN A 116 -2.70 -9.64 -1.27
C ASN A 116 -2.31 -8.62 -0.18
N ALA A 117 -3.29 -8.21 0.63
CA ALA A 117 -3.13 -7.20 1.69
C ALA A 117 -2.34 -5.97 1.20
N CYS A 118 -1.35 -5.47 1.94
CA CYS A 118 -0.57 -4.29 1.54
C CYS A 118 0.30 -4.49 0.28
N ASN A 119 0.53 -5.72 -0.17
CA ASN A 119 1.30 -6.01 -1.39
C ASN A 119 0.43 -5.98 -2.65
N SER A 120 -0.88 -5.79 -2.52
CA SER A 120 -1.83 -5.85 -3.64
C SER A 120 -1.43 -4.97 -4.83
N PHE A 121 -0.97 -3.74 -4.59
CA PHE A 121 -0.52 -2.84 -5.66
C PHE A 121 0.75 -3.36 -6.35
N LEU A 122 1.72 -3.87 -5.57
CA LEU A 122 2.96 -4.44 -6.09
C LEU A 122 2.70 -5.72 -6.91
N ASN A 123 1.74 -6.55 -6.48
CA ASN A 123 1.25 -7.68 -7.26
C ASN A 123 0.49 -7.23 -8.51
N GLY A 124 -0.24 -6.10 -8.46
CA GLY A 124 -0.84 -5.46 -9.63
C GLY A 124 0.22 -5.07 -10.67
N LEU A 125 1.33 -4.46 -10.24
CA LEU A 125 2.48 -4.17 -11.11
C LEU A 125 3.12 -5.44 -11.67
N GLN A 126 3.21 -6.52 -10.87
CA GLN A 126 3.71 -7.82 -11.33
C GLN A 126 2.84 -8.38 -12.46
N MET A 127 1.51 -8.27 -12.35
CA MET A 127 0.59 -8.71 -13.40
C MET A 127 0.71 -7.84 -14.64
N ALA A 128 0.75 -6.51 -14.49
CA ALA A 128 0.96 -5.58 -15.60
C ALA A 128 2.27 -5.87 -16.35
N ASP A 129 3.36 -6.10 -15.63
CA ASP A 129 4.66 -6.47 -16.23
C ASP A 129 4.56 -7.77 -17.05
N ALA A 130 3.98 -8.83 -16.49
CA ALA A 130 3.86 -10.10 -17.18
C ALA A 130 3.01 -9.98 -18.47
N LEU A 131 1.90 -9.26 -18.39
CA LEU A 131 0.96 -9.08 -19.49
C LEU A 131 1.51 -8.18 -20.61
N ILE A 132 2.25 -7.13 -20.28
CA ILE A 132 2.95 -6.29 -21.26
C ILE A 132 4.12 -7.04 -21.91
N ARG A 133 4.92 -7.76 -21.11
CA ARG A 133 6.09 -8.50 -21.63
C ARG A 133 5.71 -9.63 -22.58
N THR A 134 4.51 -10.19 -22.42
CA THR A 134 3.97 -11.22 -23.33
C THR A 134 3.27 -10.64 -24.56
N GLY A 135 3.14 -9.31 -24.66
CA GLY A 135 2.50 -8.62 -25.77
C GLY A 135 0.97 -8.69 -25.76
N GLN A 136 0.36 -9.08 -24.64
CA GLN A 136 -1.10 -9.14 -24.52
C GLN A 136 -1.73 -7.76 -24.32
N HIS A 137 -0.98 -6.82 -23.73
CA HIS A 137 -1.42 -5.45 -23.46
C HIS A 137 -0.25 -4.49 -23.70
N GLU A 138 -0.55 -3.23 -24.07
CA GLU A 138 0.44 -2.18 -24.25
C GLU A 138 0.31 -1.09 -23.18
N ARG A 139 -0.89 -0.80 -22.71
CA ARG A 139 -1.15 0.22 -21.68
C ARG A 139 -2.06 -0.30 -20.58
N VAL A 140 -1.49 -0.45 -19.38
CA VAL A 140 -2.17 -0.96 -18.19
C VAL A 140 -2.23 0.11 -17.11
N LEU A 141 -3.43 0.40 -16.61
CA LEU A 141 -3.60 1.20 -15.40
C LEU A 141 -3.59 0.29 -14.17
N VAL A 142 -2.62 0.45 -13.28
CA VAL A 142 -2.64 -0.19 -11.97
C VAL A 142 -3.04 0.86 -10.95
N CYS A 143 -4.14 0.63 -10.23
CA CYS A 143 -4.65 1.56 -9.24
C CYS A 143 -5.03 0.87 -7.94
N THR A 144 -5.11 1.64 -6.87
CA THR A 144 -5.58 1.20 -5.57
C THR A 144 -6.35 2.33 -4.90
N GLY A 145 -7.31 1.93 -4.08
CA GLY A 145 -7.99 2.77 -3.13
C GLY A 145 -8.10 2.01 -1.83
N GLU A 146 -7.67 2.62 -0.74
CA GLU A 146 -7.57 2.03 0.57
C GLU A 146 -8.45 2.81 1.53
N SER A 147 -9.36 2.08 2.19
CA SER A 147 -10.26 2.61 3.22
C SER A 147 -10.08 1.90 4.58
N PRO A 148 -8.85 1.60 5.04
CA PRO A 148 -8.63 0.81 6.23
C PRO A 148 -9.04 1.54 7.52
N SER A 149 -9.30 2.86 7.49
CA SER A 149 -9.86 3.59 8.64
C SER A 149 -11.20 3.02 9.12
N ARG A 150 -11.98 2.40 8.20
CA ARG A 150 -13.26 1.74 8.51
C ARG A 150 -13.09 0.49 9.37
N ALA A 151 -11.89 -0.08 9.43
CA ALA A 151 -11.55 -1.24 10.25
C ALA A 151 -10.95 -0.87 11.63
N ILE A 152 -10.90 0.41 11.98
CA ILE A 152 -10.37 0.86 13.27
C ILE A 152 -11.40 0.61 14.37
N ARG A 153 -10.98 -0.08 15.44
CA ARG A 153 -11.81 -0.27 16.64
C ARG A 153 -11.69 0.93 17.57
N TRP A 154 -12.71 1.78 17.59
CA TRP A 154 -12.76 2.99 18.43
C TRP A 154 -13.24 2.71 19.85
N ASN A 155 -14.18 1.76 20.01
CA ASN A 155 -14.70 1.32 21.30
C ASN A 155 -13.98 0.05 21.74
N VAL A 156 -13.24 0.13 22.85
CA VAL A 156 -12.52 -0.99 23.45
C VAL A 156 -12.99 -1.24 24.88
N ARG A 157 -13.16 -2.52 25.21
CA ARG A 157 -13.66 -2.97 26.52
C ARG A 157 -12.64 -2.79 27.65
N ASP A 158 -11.36 -3.01 27.34
CA ASP A 158 -10.26 -3.04 28.29
C ASP A 158 -8.92 -2.74 27.59
N ARG A 159 -7.85 -2.71 28.40
CA ARG A 159 -6.48 -2.51 27.91
C ARG A 159 -6.03 -3.61 26.93
N ALA A 160 -6.44 -4.86 27.14
CA ALA A 160 -5.99 -5.97 26.31
C ALA A 160 -6.54 -5.83 24.88
N GLN A 161 -7.82 -5.46 24.74
CA GLN A 161 -8.42 -5.20 23.43
C GLN A 161 -7.84 -3.95 22.76
N PHE A 162 -7.48 -2.91 23.54
CA PHE A 162 -6.76 -1.77 22.99
C PHE A 162 -5.40 -2.16 22.38
N VAL A 163 -4.65 -3.04 23.06
CA VAL A 163 -3.36 -3.54 22.57
C VAL A 163 -3.53 -4.40 21.32
N ASP A 164 -4.55 -5.26 21.28
CA ASP A 164 -4.87 -6.09 20.11
C ASP A 164 -5.27 -5.26 18.88
N ALA A 165 -6.08 -4.22 19.08
CA ALA A 165 -6.50 -3.29 18.03
C ALA A 165 -5.43 -2.24 17.67
N PHE A 166 -4.27 -2.23 18.36
CA PHE A 166 -3.33 -1.11 18.28
C PHE A 166 -2.79 -0.87 16.87
N ALA A 167 -2.58 -1.96 16.11
CA ALA A 167 -2.15 -1.88 14.72
C ALA A 167 -3.16 -1.12 13.84
N GLY A 168 -4.45 -1.19 14.16
CA GLY A 168 -5.51 -0.44 13.49
C GLY A 168 -5.31 1.07 13.58
N TYR A 169 -4.78 1.59 14.68
CA TYR A 169 -4.53 3.04 14.83
C TYR A 169 -3.41 3.57 13.91
N THR A 170 -2.67 2.70 13.23
CA THR A 170 -1.71 3.13 12.19
C THR A 170 -2.40 3.48 10.88
N LEU A 171 -3.58 2.92 10.63
CA LEU A 171 -4.24 2.89 9.33
C LEU A 171 -4.69 4.29 8.88
N SER A 172 -4.61 4.50 7.58
CA SER A 172 -4.90 5.74 6.88
C SER A 172 -5.51 5.43 5.53
N ASP A 173 -6.45 6.27 5.09
CA ASP A 173 -7.11 6.11 3.80
C ASP A 173 -6.32 6.82 2.70
N GLY A 174 -6.40 6.30 1.48
CA GLY A 174 -5.73 6.92 0.33
C GLY A 174 -5.91 6.12 -0.96
N GLY A 175 -5.78 6.82 -2.09
CA GLY A 175 -5.76 6.23 -3.41
C GLY A 175 -4.44 6.48 -4.11
N ALA A 176 -4.06 5.58 -4.99
CA ALA A 176 -2.87 5.75 -5.81
C ALA A 176 -3.01 5.03 -7.15
N ALA A 177 -2.28 5.50 -8.15
CA ALA A 177 -2.27 4.89 -9.47
C ALA A 177 -0.89 5.01 -10.13
N MET A 178 -0.60 4.05 -11.00
CA MET A 178 0.53 4.08 -11.92
C MET A 178 0.07 3.66 -13.31
N LEU A 179 0.54 4.38 -14.34
CA LEU A 179 0.40 3.94 -15.72
C LEU A 179 1.63 3.10 -16.08
N VAL A 180 1.38 1.90 -16.59
CA VAL A 180 2.42 1.00 -17.07
C VAL A 180 2.27 0.83 -18.57
N GLU A 181 3.28 1.23 -19.33
CA GLU A 181 3.28 1.21 -20.79
C GLU A 181 4.36 0.29 -21.34
N ALA A 182 4.08 -0.33 -22.49
CA ALA A 182 5.05 -1.09 -23.26
C ALA A 182 6.15 -0.16 -23.77
N ALA A 183 7.40 -0.51 -23.48
CA ALA A 183 8.58 0.22 -23.93
C ALA A 183 9.61 -0.73 -24.58
N PRO A 184 10.45 -0.25 -25.51
CA PRO A 184 11.52 -1.06 -26.08
C PRO A 184 12.61 -1.40 -25.04
N ASP A 185 12.87 -0.50 -24.11
CA ASP A 185 13.90 -0.57 -23.06
C ASP A 185 13.41 0.00 -21.71
N GLY A 186 14.27 0.01 -20.69
CA GLY A 186 13.95 0.48 -19.33
C GLY A 186 12.87 -0.37 -18.63
N GLY A 187 12.13 0.27 -17.71
CA GLY A 187 10.99 -0.31 -17.02
C GLY A 187 11.35 -1.32 -15.94
N ILE A 188 10.39 -2.18 -15.58
CA ILE A 188 10.55 -3.21 -14.57
C ILE A 188 11.56 -4.26 -15.06
N PHE A 189 12.70 -4.35 -14.37
CA PHE A 189 13.80 -5.22 -14.76
C PHE A 189 14.04 -6.37 -13.78
N TYR A 190 13.58 -6.25 -12.54
CA TYR A 190 13.62 -7.32 -11.55
C TYR A 190 12.36 -7.32 -10.69
N ARG A 191 11.88 -8.52 -10.36
CA ARG A 191 10.87 -8.74 -9.32
C ARG A 191 11.07 -10.10 -8.67
N ASP A 192 10.81 -10.19 -7.38
CA ASP A 192 10.77 -11.45 -6.65
C ASP A 192 9.78 -11.34 -5.49
N PHE A 193 9.16 -12.46 -5.11
CA PHE A 193 8.15 -12.51 -4.06
C PHE A 193 8.33 -13.76 -3.19
N ALA A 194 8.12 -13.60 -1.88
CA ALA A 194 8.18 -14.69 -0.91
C ALA A 194 7.00 -14.60 0.06
N ALA A 195 6.68 -15.71 0.72
CA ALA A 195 5.62 -15.75 1.73
C ALA A 195 5.91 -16.77 2.83
N VAL A 196 5.42 -16.46 4.03
CA VAL A 196 5.33 -17.38 5.17
C VAL A 196 3.85 -17.50 5.54
N SER A 197 3.12 -18.22 4.70
CA SER A 197 1.65 -18.30 4.76
C SER A 197 1.12 -18.89 6.07
N ALA A 198 1.93 -19.64 6.82
CA ALA A 198 1.54 -20.17 8.13
C ALA A 198 1.31 -19.06 9.18
N ALA A 199 1.81 -17.84 8.94
CA ALA A 199 1.69 -16.70 9.83
C ALA A 199 0.51 -15.76 9.46
N TRP A 200 -0.45 -16.22 8.63
CA TRP A 200 -1.53 -15.38 8.10
C TRP A 200 -2.41 -14.73 9.19
N GLU A 201 -2.58 -15.38 10.34
CA GLU A 201 -3.39 -14.91 11.46
C GLU A 201 -2.77 -13.72 12.23
N VAL A 202 -1.50 -13.40 11.97
CA VAL A 202 -0.75 -12.43 12.77
C VAL A 202 -1.21 -10.99 12.56
N GLY A 203 -1.75 -10.68 11.38
CA GLY A 203 -2.31 -9.37 11.04
C GLY A 203 -3.47 -9.57 10.08
N THR A 204 -4.69 -9.45 10.58
CA THR A 204 -5.89 -9.87 9.85
C THR A 204 -7.11 -8.99 10.14
N LEU A 205 -7.98 -8.94 9.13
CA LEU A 205 -9.35 -8.45 9.21
C LEU A 205 -10.26 -9.66 8.94
N PRO A 206 -10.77 -10.36 9.96
CA PRO A 206 -11.44 -11.64 9.74
C PRO A 206 -12.82 -11.52 9.06
N GLY A 207 -13.45 -10.34 9.15
CA GLY A 207 -14.78 -10.05 8.65
C GLY A 207 -14.86 -9.74 7.15
N GLY A 208 -16.07 -9.82 6.60
CA GLY A 208 -16.36 -9.49 5.20
C GLY A 208 -16.17 -10.64 4.20
N GLY A 209 -15.61 -11.76 4.64
CA GLY A 209 -15.51 -13.02 3.88
C GLY A 209 -16.43 -14.12 4.41
N SER A 210 -16.21 -15.37 3.99
CA SER A 210 -17.05 -16.52 4.39
C SER A 210 -16.86 -16.98 5.83
N MET A 211 -15.71 -16.69 6.47
CA MET A 211 -15.47 -17.03 7.87
C MET A 211 -16.38 -16.23 8.82
N HIS A 212 -16.52 -14.92 8.56
CA HIS A 212 -17.34 -14.00 9.34
C HIS A 212 -18.10 -13.03 8.42
N PRO A 213 -19.18 -13.51 7.74
CA PRO A 213 -19.81 -12.75 6.65
C PRO A 213 -20.60 -11.52 7.11
N ARG A 214 -21.15 -11.55 8.33
CA ARG A 214 -22.04 -10.49 8.85
C ARG A 214 -21.85 -10.22 10.34
N ASP A 215 -20.67 -10.54 10.88
CA ASP A 215 -20.38 -10.35 12.30
C ASP A 215 -19.52 -9.09 12.49
N PRO A 216 -20.08 -7.99 13.02
CA PRO A 216 -19.36 -6.75 13.22
C PRO A 216 -18.16 -6.86 14.17
N GLU A 217 -18.12 -7.85 15.06
CA GLU A 217 -16.96 -8.00 15.95
C GLU A 217 -15.69 -8.41 15.21
N PHE A 218 -15.84 -9.00 14.03
CA PHE A 218 -14.74 -9.43 13.18
C PHE A 218 -14.39 -8.40 12.08
N THR A 219 -15.07 -7.26 12.00
CA THR A 219 -14.80 -6.21 11.00
C THR A 219 -13.72 -5.22 11.43
N TYR A 220 -12.91 -5.56 12.44
CA TYR A 220 -11.84 -4.72 12.94
C TYR A 220 -10.48 -5.36 12.70
N PHE A 221 -9.49 -4.54 12.34
CA PHE A 221 -8.14 -5.02 12.12
C PHE A 221 -7.48 -5.34 13.46
N SER A 222 -6.98 -6.57 13.60
CA SER A 222 -6.11 -7.00 14.69
C SER A 222 -4.73 -7.32 14.13
N GLY A 223 -3.69 -6.96 14.87
CA GLY A 223 -2.33 -7.26 14.47
C GLY A 223 -1.33 -7.24 15.61
N ASP A 224 -0.45 -8.24 15.64
CA ASP A 224 0.68 -8.30 16.56
C ASP A 224 1.96 -7.90 15.83
N GLY A 225 2.38 -6.65 16.00
CA GLY A 225 3.58 -6.10 15.37
C GLY A 225 4.87 -6.85 15.73
N ARG A 226 4.95 -7.48 16.90
CA ARG A 226 6.12 -8.29 17.28
C ARG A 226 6.11 -9.60 16.50
N ARG A 227 4.99 -10.31 16.46
CA ARG A 227 4.86 -11.54 15.66
C ARG A 227 5.05 -11.26 14.16
N LEU A 228 4.59 -10.10 13.64
CA LEU A 228 4.85 -9.69 12.25
C LEU A 228 6.35 -9.53 12.00
N LYS A 229 7.06 -8.86 12.92
CA LYS A 229 8.51 -8.72 12.86
C LYS A 229 9.21 -10.08 12.91
N ASP A 230 8.80 -10.98 13.78
CA ASP A 230 9.40 -12.31 13.91
C ASP A 230 9.19 -13.14 12.63
N ALA A 231 7.99 -13.09 12.05
CA ALA A 231 7.69 -13.73 10.77
C ALA A 231 8.49 -13.13 9.60
N PHE A 232 8.66 -11.80 9.57
CA PHE A 232 9.54 -11.13 8.62
C PHE A 232 10.99 -11.62 8.74
N LEU A 233 11.53 -11.62 9.96
CA LEU A 233 12.90 -12.06 10.23
C LEU A 233 13.11 -13.54 9.91
N ALA A 234 12.09 -14.38 10.15
CA ALA A 234 12.13 -15.81 9.83
C ALA A 234 12.13 -16.10 8.32
N THR A 235 11.48 -15.25 7.51
CA THR A 235 11.55 -15.33 6.04
C THR A 235 12.94 -14.93 5.52
N GLY A 236 13.64 -14.11 6.31
CA GLY A 236 14.97 -13.59 6.02
C GLY A 236 14.96 -12.40 5.06
N PRO A 237 15.92 -11.46 5.18
CA PRO A 237 16.11 -10.38 4.22
C PRO A 237 16.71 -10.87 2.89
N GLU A 238 16.89 -12.19 2.73
CA GLU A 238 17.59 -12.82 1.62
C GLU A 238 17.00 -12.50 0.27
N ILE A 239 15.67 -12.30 0.20
CA ILE A 239 15.01 -11.88 -1.05
C ILE A 239 15.58 -10.55 -1.57
N PHE A 240 15.88 -9.61 -0.68
CA PHE A 240 16.39 -8.29 -1.03
C PHE A 240 17.88 -8.34 -1.39
N THR A 241 18.67 -9.10 -0.62
CA THR A 241 20.11 -9.26 -0.93
C THR A 241 20.32 -10.07 -2.20
N THR A 242 19.48 -11.08 -2.45
CA THR A 242 19.44 -11.86 -3.70
C THR A 242 19.06 -10.99 -4.88
N ALA A 243 18.11 -10.07 -4.70
CA ALA A 243 17.74 -9.11 -5.74
C ALA A 243 18.95 -8.28 -6.18
N LEU A 244 19.61 -7.62 -5.23
CA LEU A 244 20.81 -6.82 -5.47
C LEU A 244 21.93 -7.64 -6.14
N THR A 245 22.17 -8.86 -5.66
CA THR A 245 23.20 -9.75 -6.20
C THR A 245 22.87 -10.20 -7.63
N LYS A 246 21.63 -10.59 -7.91
CA LYS A 246 21.19 -11.02 -9.25
C LYS A 246 21.23 -9.87 -10.26
N THR A 247 21.05 -8.62 -9.82
CA THR A 247 21.15 -7.44 -10.69
C THR A 247 22.53 -6.81 -10.72
N GLY A 248 23.45 -7.22 -9.84
CA GLY A 248 24.77 -6.61 -9.71
C GLY A 248 24.72 -5.14 -9.24
N LEU A 249 23.70 -4.78 -8.46
CA LEU A 249 23.45 -3.41 -8.00
C LEU A 249 23.69 -3.30 -6.49
N THR A 250 23.89 -2.07 -6.01
CA THR A 250 23.80 -1.69 -4.60
C THR A 250 22.64 -0.72 -4.38
N TRP A 251 22.32 -0.40 -3.13
CA TRP A 251 21.28 0.60 -2.83
C TRP A 251 21.62 2.01 -3.36
N ASP A 252 22.89 2.32 -3.59
CA ASP A 252 23.33 3.61 -4.12
C ASP A 252 22.99 3.81 -5.61
N ASP A 253 22.72 2.72 -6.33
CA ASP A 253 22.30 2.74 -7.73
C ASP A 253 20.83 3.17 -7.92
N PHE A 254 20.07 3.28 -6.83
CA PHE A 254 18.67 3.70 -6.86
C PHE A 254 18.55 5.17 -6.47
N ALA A 255 17.80 5.93 -7.25
CA ALA A 255 17.47 7.31 -6.91
C ALA A 255 16.66 7.35 -5.60
N VAL A 256 15.65 6.48 -5.51
CA VAL A 256 14.80 6.31 -4.32
C VAL A 256 14.44 4.85 -4.05
N VAL A 257 14.24 4.54 -2.77
CA VAL A 257 13.77 3.25 -2.25
C VAL A 257 12.45 3.48 -1.49
N GLY A 258 11.36 2.98 -2.05
CA GLY A 258 10.07 2.88 -1.41
C GLY A 258 9.98 1.60 -0.57
N VAL A 259 9.50 1.73 0.66
CA VAL A 259 9.31 0.61 1.60
C VAL A 259 7.93 0.76 2.21
N HIS A 260 7.09 -0.28 2.23
CA HIS A 260 5.81 -0.22 2.94
C HIS A 260 6.01 0.13 4.43
N GLN A 261 5.26 1.09 4.95
CA GLN A 261 5.50 1.70 6.27
C GLN A 261 4.32 1.45 7.20
N VAL A 262 4.58 0.80 8.34
CA VAL A 262 3.55 0.52 9.37
C VAL A 262 3.79 1.38 10.62
N THR A 263 5.03 1.41 11.12
CA THR A 263 5.49 2.29 12.20
C THR A 263 6.92 2.76 11.92
N LEU A 264 7.31 3.94 12.42
CA LEU A 264 8.70 4.42 12.28
C LEU A 264 9.72 3.48 12.93
N PRO A 265 9.50 2.95 14.15
CA PRO A 265 10.44 1.99 14.74
C PRO A 265 10.63 0.71 13.91
N TYR A 266 9.56 0.25 13.26
CA TYR A 266 9.65 -0.92 12.36
C TYR A 266 10.39 -0.56 11.07
N LEU A 267 10.12 0.60 10.48
CA LEU A 267 10.83 1.10 9.30
C LEU A 267 12.33 1.23 9.54
N GLU A 268 12.75 1.80 10.68
CA GLU A 268 14.18 1.92 11.03
C GLU A 268 14.84 0.55 11.22
N THR A 269 14.11 -0.41 11.80
CA THR A 269 14.59 -1.79 11.93
C THR A 269 14.83 -2.41 10.56
N LEU A 270 13.86 -2.26 9.64
CA LEU A 270 13.99 -2.77 8.27
C LEU A 270 15.12 -2.09 7.52
N ARG A 271 15.23 -0.77 7.57
CA ARG A 271 16.31 0.00 6.95
C ARG A 271 17.68 -0.51 7.41
N ALA A 272 17.86 -0.71 8.71
CA ALA A 272 19.11 -1.21 9.27
C ALA A 272 19.43 -2.65 8.84
N ILE A 273 18.43 -3.54 8.79
CA ILE A 273 18.60 -4.93 8.33
C ILE A 273 18.97 -4.97 6.85
N LEU A 274 18.31 -4.16 6.03
CA LEU A 274 18.50 -4.14 4.59
C LEU A 274 19.74 -3.34 4.16
N GLY A 275 20.24 -2.46 5.03
CA GLY A 275 21.36 -1.57 4.73
C GLY A 275 20.99 -0.43 3.77
N VAL A 276 19.72 -0.02 3.74
CA VAL A 276 19.25 1.06 2.87
C VAL A 276 19.77 2.41 3.41
N PRO A 277 20.44 3.24 2.59
CA PRO A 277 20.87 4.57 3.01
C PRO A 277 19.67 5.47 3.36
N PRO A 278 19.71 6.25 4.46
CA PRO A 278 18.58 7.07 4.90
C PRO A 278 18.09 8.09 3.86
N ASP A 279 18.99 8.65 3.05
CA ASP A 279 18.71 9.65 2.01
C ASP A 279 18.02 9.05 0.77
N ARG A 280 18.13 7.73 0.56
CA ARG A 280 17.39 7.01 -0.49
C ARG A 280 15.97 6.66 -0.07
N LEU A 281 15.68 6.60 1.22
CA LEU A 281 14.36 6.22 1.72
C LEU A 281 13.34 7.34 1.53
N VAL A 282 12.13 7.01 1.10
CA VAL A 282 11.01 7.96 1.05
C VAL A 282 10.11 7.75 2.25
N VAL A 283 10.16 8.65 3.23
CA VAL A 283 9.41 8.54 4.49
C VAL A 283 8.15 9.39 4.43
N THR A 284 6.99 8.74 4.43
CA THR A 284 5.66 9.38 4.32
C THR A 284 4.79 9.11 5.56
N LEU A 285 5.07 8.03 6.29
CA LEU A 285 4.31 7.56 7.44
C LEU A 285 4.01 8.62 8.52
N PRO A 286 4.93 9.52 8.93
CA PRO A 286 4.66 10.44 10.03
C PRO A 286 3.45 11.35 9.77
N ASP A 287 3.28 11.78 8.53
CA ASP A 287 2.25 12.75 8.12
C ASP A 287 1.05 12.09 7.45
N HIS A 288 1.23 10.89 6.90
CA HIS A 288 0.20 10.22 6.11
C HIS A 288 -0.32 8.92 6.73
N GLY A 289 0.28 8.42 7.81
CA GLY A 289 -0.07 7.12 8.39
C GLY A 289 0.19 5.94 7.45
N ASN A 290 -0.29 4.77 7.84
CA ASN A 290 -0.19 3.54 7.07
C ASN A 290 -1.33 3.48 6.04
N VAL A 291 -1.04 3.88 4.80
CA VAL A 291 -1.99 3.88 3.68
C VAL A 291 -2.07 2.54 2.95
N ALA A 292 -1.78 1.43 3.64
CA ALA A 292 -1.87 0.05 3.12
C ALA A 292 -1.19 -0.10 1.74
N SER A 293 -1.87 -0.65 0.72
CA SER A 293 -1.27 -0.89 -0.60
C SER A 293 -0.92 0.38 -1.38
N ALA A 294 -1.47 1.54 -1.00
CA ALA A 294 -1.12 2.83 -1.59
C ALA A 294 0.25 3.35 -1.14
N SER A 295 0.92 2.70 -0.18
CA SER A 295 2.18 3.19 0.41
C SER A 295 3.29 3.40 -0.61
N LEU A 296 3.56 2.36 -1.41
CA LEU A 296 4.64 2.38 -2.40
C LEU A 296 4.38 3.39 -3.53
N PRO A 297 3.20 3.41 -4.18
CA PRO A 297 2.93 4.42 -5.20
C PRO A 297 2.82 5.84 -4.65
N LEU A 298 2.35 6.04 -3.41
CA LEU A 298 2.42 7.34 -2.74
C LEU A 298 3.87 7.82 -2.62
N GLN A 299 4.78 6.96 -2.17
CA GLN A 299 6.21 7.31 -2.07
C GLN A 299 6.81 7.70 -3.41
N ILE A 300 6.48 6.99 -4.50
CA ILE A 300 6.97 7.35 -5.83
C ILE A 300 6.38 8.68 -6.30
N ALA A 301 5.07 8.90 -6.11
CA ALA A 301 4.45 10.18 -6.44
C ALA A 301 5.06 11.35 -5.65
N THR A 302 5.34 11.16 -4.35
CA THR A 302 6.04 12.14 -3.51
C THR A 302 7.46 12.41 -4.02
N ALA A 303 8.24 11.36 -4.31
CA ALA A 303 9.60 11.51 -4.81
C ALA A 303 9.67 12.22 -6.17
N LEU A 304 8.73 11.95 -7.08
CA LEU A 304 8.59 12.65 -8.36
C LEU A 304 8.28 14.14 -8.13
N ALA A 305 7.32 14.45 -7.26
CA ALA A 305 6.95 15.83 -6.94
C ALA A 305 8.08 16.63 -6.28
N GLU A 306 8.92 15.95 -5.49
CA GLU A 306 10.11 16.53 -4.84
C GLU A 306 11.33 16.60 -5.77
N GLY A 307 11.26 16.05 -6.99
CA GLY A 307 12.39 15.98 -7.93
C GLY A 307 13.52 15.05 -7.50
N ARG A 308 13.22 14.06 -6.64
CA ARG A 308 14.19 13.05 -6.15
C ARG A 308 14.40 11.90 -7.11
N CYS A 309 13.49 11.70 -8.06
CA CYS A 309 13.63 10.78 -9.18
C CYS A 309 12.88 11.32 -10.40
N GLY A 310 13.18 10.77 -11.58
CA GLY A 310 12.52 11.08 -12.84
C GLY A 310 12.83 10.04 -13.93
N PRO A 311 12.53 10.35 -15.20
CA PRO A 311 12.78 9.43 -16.32
C PRO A 311 14.26 9.01 -16.40
N GLY A 312 14.51 7.72 -16.53
CA GLY A 312 15.84 7.10 -16.55
C GLY A 312 16.41 6.75 -15.18
N ASP A 313 15.80 7.23 -14.08
CA ASP A 313 16.24 6.86 -12.74
C ASP A 313 15.73 5.48 -12.33
N ARG A 314 16.55 4.79 -11.54
CA ARG A 314 16.16 3.51 -10.93
C ARG A 314 15.45 3.74 -9.61
N ILE A 315 14.37 3.00 -9.41
CA ILE A 315 13.63 2.95 -8.15
C ILE A 315 13.56 1.51 -7.64
N ALA A 316 13.53 1.37 -6.31
CA ALA A 316 13.27 0.10 -5.65
C ALA A 316 11.98 0.18 -4.84
N LEU A 317 11.13 -0.84 -4.96
CA LEU A 317 9.88 -0.99 -4.23
C LEU A 317 9.95 -2.24 -3.35
N ILE A 318 9.79 -2.05 -2.05
CA ILE A 318 9.89 -3.10 -1.03
C ILE A 318 8.54 -3.27 -0.34
N GLY A 319 7.84 -4.33 -0.73
CA GLY A 319 6.53 -4.71 -0.22
C GLY A 319 6.60 -5.61 1.00
N LEU A 320 5.78 -5.30 2.01
CA LEU A 320 5.57 -6.07 3.22
C LEU A 320 4.07 -6.13 3.47
N ALA A 321 3.52 -7.31 3.70
CA ALA A 321 2.08 -7.47 3.88
C ALA A 321 1.73 -8.61 4.85
N GLY A 322 0.53 -8.53 5.43
CA GLY A 322 -0.06 -9.65 6.19
C GLY A 322 -0.17 -10.90 5.31
N GLY A 323 0.08 -12.07 5.89
CA GLY A 323 0.25 -13.31 5.12
C GLY A 323 1.27 -14.27 5.75
N VAL A 324 2.48 -13.88 6.16
CA VAL A 324 3.27 -12.69 5.81
C VAL A 324 3.77 -12.82 4.37
N SER A 325 3.71 -11.74 3.59
CA SER A 325 4.17 -11.70 2.19
C SER A 325 5.21 -10.60 2.00
N LEU A 326 6.27 -10.93 1.26
CA LEU A 326 7.35 -10.02 0.87
C LEU A 326 7.36 -9.86 -0.64
N GLY A 327 7.69 -8.66 -1.09
CA GLY A 327 7.92 -8.39 -2.50
C GLY A 327 9.06 -7.41 -2.68
N VAL A 328 9.83 -7.61 -3.74
CA VAL A 328 10.81 -6.64 -4.20
C VAL A 328 10.61 -6.41 -5.69
N MET A 329 10.67 -5.15 -6.12
CA MET A 329 10.63 -4.79 -7.53
C MET A 329 11.62 -3.66 -7.79
N PHE A 330 12.42 -3.83 -8.83
CA PHE A 330 13.30 -2.80 -9.34
C PHE A 330 12.83 -2.37 -10.72
N ALA A 331 12.74 -1.07 -10.91
CA ALA A 331 12.29 -0.47 -12.15
C ALA A 331 13.16 0.74 -12.51
N GLU A 332 13.26 1.01 -13.81
CA GLU A 332 13.77 2.26 -14.37
C GLU A 332 12.57 3.04 -14.92
N LEU A 333 12.39 4.29 -14.49
CA LEU A 333 11.25 5.14 -14.85
C LEU A 333 11.32 5.66 -16.30
#